data_AF-A0A661HK38-F1
#
_entry.id   AF-A0A661HK38-F1
#
_cell.length_a   1.000
_cell.length_b   1.000
_cell.length_c   1.000
_cell.angle_alpha   90.00
_cell.angle_beta   90.00
_cell.angle_gamma   90.00
#
_symmetry.space_group_name_H-M   'P 1'
#
loop_
_entity.id
_entity.type
_entity.pdbx_description
1 polymer ?
#
loop_
_entity_poly.entity_id
_entity_poly.type
_entity_poly.pdbx_seq_one_letter_code
_entity_poly.pdbx_strand_id
1 'polypeptide(L)'
;MADIIQIRRSIVSTTVPVAASLAEGELAVNIPDQMLWVGDTAGDPVLLIDGGNIIINAADVLYDNTTSGLTATEVQAALDEIVVMLNGHTTDTANPHDTSWSNLLNVPSEFPPEDHGHDGGLF
;
A
#
# COMPACT_ATOMS: atom_id res chain seq x y z
N MET A 1 -36.72 -12.14 -25.38
CA MET A 1 -35.42 -11.74 -24.81
C MET A 1 -34.47 -12.90 -24.96
N ALA A 2 -33.41 -12.74 -25.72
CA ALA A 2 -32.27 -13.63 -25.60
C ALA A 2 -31.05 -12.87 -26.11
N ASP A 3 -30.38 -12.15 -25.21
CA ASP A 3 -28.95 -11.99 -25.37
C ASP A 3 -28.30 -12.93 -24.34
N ILE A 4 -27.73 -14.01 -24.87
CA ILE A 4 -26.79 -14.85 -24.16
C ILE A 4 -25.48 -14.08 -24.17
N ILE A 5 -24.80 -14.00 -23.02
CA ILE A 5 -23.48 -13.35 -22.91
C ILE A 5 -22.58 -13.83 -24.06
N GLN A 6 -22.11 -12.89 -24.89
CA GLN A 6 -21.16 -13.17 -25.97
C GLN A 6 -19.76 -13.29 -25.36
N ILE A 7 -19.10 -14.44 -25.51
CA ILE A 7 -17.77 -14.70 -24.94
C ILE A 7 -16.79 -15.09 -26.03
N ARG A 8 -15.67 -14.37 -26.12
CA ARG A 8 -14.46 -14.75 -26.87
C ARG A 8 -13.43 -15.33 -25.92
N ARG A 9 -12.79 -16.43 -26.30
CA ARG A 9 -11.71 -17.05 -25.51
C ARG A 9 -10.42 -17.19 -26.31
N SER A 10 -9.29 -16.94 -25.65
CA SER A 10 -7.96 -17.29 -26.13
C SER A 10 -7.37 -18.42 -25.27
N ILE A 11 -6.70 -19.37 -25.94
CA ILE A 11 -5.84 -20.39 -25.33
C ILE A 11 -4.34 -20.10 -25.55
N VAL A 12 -4.04 -18.95 -26.16
CA VAL A 12 -2.68 -18.50 -26.45
C VAL A 12 -2.32 -17.44 -25.42
N SER A 13 -1.23 -17.67 -24.69
CA SER A 13 -0.67 -16.68 -23.74
C SER A 13 -0.26 -15.41 -24.47
N THR A 14 -0.19 -14.31 -23.72
CA THR A 14 0.10 -12.92 -24.13
C THR A 14 -0.87 -12.32 -25.15
N THR A 15 -1.98 -13.01 -25.46
CA THR A 15 -2.99 -12.49 -26.37
C THR A 15 -3.92 -11.52 -25.65
N VAL A 16 -3.90 -10.26 -26.08
CA VAL A 16 -4.75 -9.18 -25.57
C VAL A 16 -5.67 -8.70 -26.70
N PRO A 17 -6.98 -8.48 -26.45
CA PRO A 17 -7.86 -7.85 -27.41
C PRO A 17 -7.34 -6.45 -27.80
N VAL A 18 -7.46 -6.08 -29.06
CA VAL A 18 -7.04 -4.76 -29.56
C VAL A 18 -8.22 -3.77 -29.51
N ALA A 19 -7.94 -2.47 -29.67
CA ALA A 19 -8.97 -1.44 -29.78
C ALA A 19 -10.01 -1.78 -30.88
N ALA A 20 -11.27 -1.41 -30.64
CA ALA A 20 -12.42 -1.72 -31.49
C ALA A 20 -12.63 -3.22 -31.82
N SER A 21 -12.08 -4.15 -31.02
CA SER A 21 -12.19 -5.59 -31.29
C SER A 21 -13.28 -6.32 -30.50
N LEU A 22 -13.88 -5.70 -29.48
CA LEU A 22 -14.96 -6.27 -28.68
C LEU A 22 -16.22 -5.44 -28.87
N ALA A 23 -17.38 -6.04 -29.12
CA ALA A 23 -18.64 -5.27 -29.12
C ALA A 23 -19.01 -4.83 -27.68
N GLU A 24 -19.88 -3.83 -27.56
CA GLU A 24 -20.39 -3.39 -26.25
C GLU A 24 -20.98 -4.58 -25.46
N GLY A 25 -20.47 -4.81 -24.25
CA GLY A 25 -20.90 -5.92 -23.39
C GLY A 25 -20.35 -7.30 -23.78
N GLU A 26 -19.57 -7.43 -24.86
CA GLU A 26 -18.87 -8.67 -25.21
C GLU A 26 -17.74 -8.95 -24.22
N LEU A 27 -17.64 -10.19 -23.74
CA LEU A 27 -16.58 -10.61 -22.84
C LEU A 27 -15.43 -11.27 -23.61
N ALA A 28 -14.20 -10.95 -23.25
CA ALA A 28 -13.03 -11.69 -23.71
C ALA A 28 -12.28 -12.32 -22.54
N VAL A 29 -11.85 -13.57 -22.67
CA VAL A 29 -11.05 -14.28 -21.67
C VAL A 29 -9.77 -14.83 -22.28
N ASN A 30 -8.65 -14.65 -21.59
CA ASN A 30 -7.40 -15.35 -21.89
C ASN A 30 -7.16 -16.39 -20.80
N ILE A 31 -7.25 -17.66 -21.16
CA ILE A 31 -7.22 -18.77 -20.21
C ILE A 31 -5.82 -18.94 -19.61
N PRO A 32 -4.72 -19.02 -20.40
CA PRO A 32 -3.37 -19.11 -19.85
C PRO A 32 -2.99 -17.95 -18.94
N ASP A 33 -3.36 -16.72 -19.31
CA ASP A 33 -2.95 -15.51 -18.57
C ASP A 33 -3.95 -15.11 -17.47
N GLN A 34 -5.06 -15.85 -17.33
CA GLN A 34 -6.11 -15.56 -16.35
C GLN A 34 -6.66 -14.13 -16.43
N MET A 35 -6.81 -13.61 -17.65
CA MET A 35 -7.29 -12.25 -17.90
C MET A 35 -8.75 -12.22 -18.39
N LEU A 36 -9.48 -11.17 -18.04
CA LEU A 36 -10.87 -10.92 -18.45
C LEU A 36 -11.04 -9.46 -18.89
N TRP A 37 -11.71 -9.26 -20.02
CA TRP A 37 -12.10 -7.94 -20.54
C TRP A 37 -13.60 -7.89 -20.85
N VAL A 38 -14.14 -6.67 -20.85
CA VAL A 38 -15.46 -6.34 -21.40
C VAL A 38 -15.34 -5.23 -22.44
N GLY A 39 -16.06 -5.33 -23.55
CA GLY A 39 -16.12 -4.26 -24.55
C GLY A 39 -16.98 -3.08 -24.07
N ASP A 40 -16.47 -1.87 -24.22
CA ASP A 40 -17.25 -0.65 -23.97
C ASP A 40 -18.10 -0.21 -25.19
N THR A 41 -18.74 0.95 -25.10
CA THR A 41 -19.56 1.51 -26.19
C THR A 41 -18.77 1.88 -27.46
N ALA A 42 -17.45 2.08 -27.34
CA ALA A 42 -16.55 2.34 -28.47
C ALA A 42 -15.99 1.03 -29.08
N GLY A 43 -16.23 -0.09 -28.41
CA GLY A 43 -15.72 -1.40 -28.73
C GLY A 43 -14.28 -1.64 -28.25
N ASP A 44 -13.81 -0.78 -27.35
CA ASP A 44 -12.50 -0.90 -26.75
C ASP A 44 -12.55 -1.85 -25.55
N PRO A 45 -11.50 -2.69 -25.36
CA PRO A 45 -11.47 -3.66 -24.28
C PRO A 45 -11.14 -3.00 -22.95
N VAL A 46 -12.05 -3.10 -21.98
CA VAL A 46 -11.84 -2.71 -20.59
C VAL A 46 -11.39 -3.93 -19.80
N LEU A 47 -10.17 -3.87 -19.26
CA LEU A 47 -9.60 -4.95 -18.44
C LEU A 47 -10.27 -4.99 -17.06
N LEU A 48 -10.73 -6.17 -16.64
CA LEU A 48 -11.38 -6.41 -15.35
C LEU A 48 -10.53 -7.28 -14.43
N ILE A 49 -9.85 -8.28 -15.00
CA ILE A 49 -8.95 -9.20 -14.28
C ILE A 49 -7.62 -9.26 -15.03
N ASP A 50 -6.52 -9.06 -14.31
CA ASP A 50 -5.15 -9.14 -14.79
C ASP A 50 -4.36 -10.22 -14.04
N GLY A 51 -4.05 -11.35 -14.68
CA GLY A 51 -3.23 -12.39 -14.06
C GLY A 51 -3.85 -12.99 -12.79
N GLY A 52 -5.18 -13.05 -12.70
CA GLY A 52 -5.89 -13.48 -11.50
C GLY A 52 -6.12 -12.38 -10.45
N ASN A 53 -5.68 -11.15 -10.69
CA ASN A 53 -5.96 -9.99 -9.84
C ASN A 53 -7.16 -9.21 -10.38
N ILE A 54 -8.12 -8.83 -9.53
CA ILE A 54 -9.19 -7.92 -9.94
C ILE A 54 -8.63 -6.50 -9.92
N ILE A 55 -8.89 -5.73 -10.97
CA ILE A 55 -8.52 -4.32 -11.02
C ILE A 55 -9.52 -3.52 -10.18
N ILE A 56 -9.10 -3.10 -9.00
CA ILE A 56 -9.91 -2.33 -8.04
C ILE A 56 -9.02 -1.22 -7.46
N ASN A 57 -9.56 -0.01 -7.31
CA ASN A 57 -8.84 1.07 -6.64
C ASN A 57 -8.83 0.84 -5.13
N ALA A 58 -7.77 1.26 -4.42
CA ALA A 58 -7.71 1.14 -2.96
C ALA A 58 -8.90 1.82 -2.26
N ALA A 59 -9.39 2.95 -2.81
CA ALA A 59 -10.57 3.66 -2.33
C ALA A 59 -11.87 2.84 -2.37
N ASP A 60 -11.93 1.81 -3.22
CA ASP A 60 -13.08 0.92 -3.37
C ASP A 60 -12.93 -0.38 -2.53
N VAL A 61 -11.77 -0.58 -1.88
CA VAL A 61 -11.51 -1.74 -1.03
C VAL A 61 -11.83 -1.37 0.42
N LEU A 62 -12.85 -2.01 0.98
CA LEU A 62 -13.23 -1.84 2.38
C LEU A 62 -12.09 -2.29 3.31
N TYR A 63 -11.89 -1.51 4.37
CA TYR A 63 -10.93 -1.79 5.43
C TYR A 63 -11.67 -2.05 6.74
N ASP A 64 -11.43 -3.21 7.34
CA ASP A 64 -11.94 -3.54 8.68
C ASP A 64 -11.00 -2.97 9.75
N ASN A 65 -11.45 -1.91 10.40
CA ASN A 65 -10.68 -1.21 11.41
C ASN A 65 -10.92 -1.71 12.85
N THR A 66 -11.76 -2.73 13.07
CA THR A 66 -12.25 -3.15 14.40
C THR A 66 -11.14 -3.50 15.41
N THR A 67 -9.97 -3.93 14.94
CA THR A 67 -8.81 -4.27 15.78
C THR A 67 -7.68 -3.23 15.70
N SER A 68 -7.72 -2.35 14.71
CA SER A 68 -6.59 -1.46 14.38
C SER A 68 -6.48 -0.23 15.28
N GLY A 69 -7.62 0.25 15.80
CA GLY A 69 -7.70 1.56 16.45
C GLY A 69 -7.67 2.76 15.48
N LEU A 70 -7.57 2.52 14.17
CA LEU A 70 -7.67 3.52 13.12
C LEU A 70 -9.13 3.89 12.84
N THR A 71 -9.35 5.08 12.30
CA THR A 71 -10.70 5.57 11.96
C THR A 71 -11.11 5.27 10.52
N ALA A 72 -10.13 5.01 9.65
CA ALA A 72 -10.35 4.68 8.24
C ALA A 72 -11.31 3.52 8.01
N THR A 73 -12.10 3.57 6.94
CA THR A 73 -13.07 2.54 6.54
C THR A 73 -12.76 1.89 5.19
N GLU A 74 -11.75 2.41 4.50
CA GLU A 74 -11.25 1.90 3.22
C GLU A 74 -9.72 1.97 3.21
N VAL A 75 -9.09 1.19 2.31
CA VAL A 75 -7.64 0.94 2.35
C VAL A 75 -6.81 2.20 2.07
N GLN A 76 -7.22 3.07 1.16
CA GLN A 76 -6.57 4.36 0.90
C GLN A 76 -6.53 5.23 2.16
N ALA A 77 -7.68 5.46 2.80
CA ALA A 77 -7.75 6.23 4.05
C ALA A 77 -6.90 5.61 5.16
N ALA A 78 -6.85 4.27 5.25
CA ALA A 78 -6.03 3.59 6.26
C ALA A 78 -4.53 3.85 6.03
N LEU A 79 -4.09 3.79 4.77
CA LEU A 79 -2.72 4.12 4.39
C LEU A 79 -2.41 5.60 4.63
N ASP A 80 -3.33 6.49 4.26
CA ASP A 80 -3.17 7.93 4.48
C ASP A 80 -3.08 8.26 5.99
N GLU A 81 -3.87 7.60 6.83
CA GLU A 81 -3.82 7.72 8.29
C GLU A 81 -2.45 7.27 8.85
N ILE A 82 -1.93 6.13 8.39
CA ILE A 82 -0.59 5.64 8.79
C ILE A 82 0.51 6.58 8.33
N VAL A 83 0.42 7.14 7.11
CA VAL A 83 1.40 8.11 6.60
C VAL A 83 1.42 9.37 7.48
N VAL A 84 0.25 9.85 7.91
CA VAL A 84 0.17 10.98 8.85
C VAL A 84 0.84 10.64 10.19
N MET A 85 0.59 9.45 10.76
CA MET A 85 1.23 9.02 12.01
C MET A 85 2.75 8.90 11.88
N LEU A 86 3.24 8.30 10.78
CA LEU A 86 4.67 8.17 10.49
C LEU A 86 5.35 9.52 10.30
N ASN A 87 4.71 10.45 9.58
CA ASN A 87 5.20 11.81 9.44
C ASN A 87 5.25 12.52 10.80
N GLY A 88 4.25 12.31 11.66
CA GLY A 88 4.26 12.79 13.04
C GLY A 88 5.48 12.32 13.82
N HIS A 89 5.82 11.03 13.74
CA HIS A 89 7.00 10.48 14.42
C HIS A 89 8.34 11.02 13.85
N THR A 90 8.44 11.15 12.53
CA THR A 90 9.71 11.57 11.88
C THR A 90 9.93 13.09 11.86
N THR A 91 8.87 13.88 12.05
CA THR A 91 8.94 15.34 12.14
C THR A 91 8.83 15.85 13.58
N ASP A 92 8.73 14.94 14.56
CA ASP A 92 8.82 15.27 15.97
C ASP A 92 10.22 15.81 16.29
N THR A 93 10.37 17.11 16.21
CA THR A 93 11.60 17.83 16.61
C THR A 93 11.63 18.14 18.10
N ALA A 94 10.52 17.94 18.82
CA ALA A 94 10.44 18.15 20.25
C ALA A 94 10.94 16.92 21.02
N ASN A 95 10.74 15.72 20.47
CA ASN A 95 11.15 14.46 21.06
C ASN A 95 11.40 13.36 20.00
N PRO A 96 12.39 13.54 19.10
CA PRO A 96 12.61 12.58 18.02
C PRO A 96 13.04 11.21 18.54
N HIS A 97 13.72 11.17 19.69
CA HIS A 97 14.09 10.00 20.49
C HIS A 97 14.60 10.50 21.85
N ASP A 98 13.75 10.73 22.85
CA ASP A 98 14.18 11.05 24.22
C ASP A 98 14.93 9.87 24.83
N THR A 99 16.21 9.76 24.52
CA THR A 99 17.16 9.08 25.37
C THR A 99 17.39 9.98 26.56
N SER A 100 16.40 10.03 27.47
CA SER A 100 16.60 10.59 28.80
C SER A 100 17.90 10.03 29.36
N TRP A 101 18.66 10.85 30.07
CA TRP A 101 19.93 10.46 30.67
C TRP A 101 19.80 9.18 31.51
N SER A 102 18.63 8.96 32.13
CA SER A 102 18.26 7.75 32.87
C SER A 102 18.15 6.47 32.01
N ASN A 103 17.94 6.60 30.70
CA ASN A 103 17.71 5.51 29.75
C ASN A 103 19.01 5.08 29.05
N LEU A 104 20.12 5.79 29.27
CA LEU A 104 21.42 5.49 28.72
C LEU A 104 22.15 4.47 29.62
N LEU A 105 22.52 3.31 29.06
CA LEU A 105 23.37 2.35 29.76
C LEU A 105 24.82 2.83 29.74
N ASN A 106 25.56 2.57 30.81
CA ASN A 106 27.00 2.90 30.93
C ASN A 106 27.33 4.41 30.90
N VAL A 107 26.40 5.29 31.27
CA VAL A 107 26.68 6.71 31.53
C VAL A 107 26.73 7.02 33.04
N PRO A 108 27.43 8.08 33.48
CA PRO A 108 27.43 8.54 34.87
C PRO A 108 26.03 8.88 35.40
N SER A 109 25.82 8.79 36.72
CA SER A 109 24.51 9.02 37.35
C SER A 109 23.99 10.45 37.29
N GLU A 110 24.85 11.43 36.98
CA GLU A 110 24.49 12.84 36.81
C GLU A 110 25.33 13.52 35.70
N PHE A 111 24.79 14.60 35.11
CA PHE A 111 25.48 15.44 34.12
C PHE A 111 25.67 16.86 34.67
N PRO A 112 26.89 17.47 34.57
CA PRO A 112 28.12 16.83 34.11
C PRO A 112 28.59 15.73 35.08
N PRO A 113 29.41 14.77 34.63
CA PRO A 113 29.94 13.72 35.49
C PRO A 113 30.60 14.31 36.73
N GLU A 114 30.52 13.62 37.87
CA GLU A 114 31.21 13.99 39.11
C GLU A 114 32.67 14.40 38.80
N ASP A 115 33.13 15.47 39.45
CA ASP A 115 34.48 16.00 39.25
C ASP A 115 35.51 14.91 39.63
N HIS A 116 36.02 14.19 38.62
CA HIS A 116 37.05 13.19 38.85
C HIS A 116 38.42 13.86 38.66
N GLY A 117 39.18 13.93 39.74
CA GLY A 117 40.53 14.46 39.72
C GLY A 117 41.40 13.62 38.80
N HIS A 118 41.81 14.19 37.66
CA HIS A 118 43.06 13.77 37.07
C HIS A 118 44.14 14.35 37.96
N ASP A 119 44.81 13.50 38.74
CA ASP A 119 45.91 13.89 39.61
C ASP A 119 47.07 14.40 38.73
N GLY A 120 46.98 15.68 38.36
CA GLY A 120 47.91 16.43 37.54
C GLY A 120 49.17 16.80 38.31
N GLY A 121 49.70 15.86 39.10
CA GLY A 121 50.95 15.99 39.84
C GLY A 121 52.08 15.28 39.10
N LEU A 122 52.83 16.03 38.29
CA LEU A 122 54.16 15.68 37.82
C LEU A 122 55.19 15.92 38.93
N PHE A 123 56.26 15.13 38.96
CA PHE A 123 57.59 15.41 39.58
C PHE A 123 57.69 15.71 41.08
#